data_AF-A0A662T6H2-F1
#
_entry.id   AF-A0A662T6H2-F1
#
_cell.length_a   1.000
_cell.length_b   1.000
_cell.length_c   1.000
_cell.angle_alpha   90.00
_cell.angle_beta   90.00
_cell.angle_gamma   90.00
#
_symmetry.space_group_name_H-M   'P 1'
#
loop_
_entity.id
_entity.type
_entity.pdbx_description
1 polymer ?
#
loop_
_entity_poly.entity_id
_entity_poly.type
_entity_poly.pdbx_seq_one_letter_code
_entity_poly.pdbx_strand_id
1 'polypeptide(L)' 'TVPGFIGGFGGTALHLLGDLFTYVPFKPLWPLSNKEISLRLFRADNRLINVLFLGAGFIAFVLYLLLKFARISISLY' A
#
# COMPACT_ATOMS: atom_id res chain seq x y z
N THR A 1 -18.02 4.40 -7.63
CA THR A 1 -17.65 5.83 -7.76
C THR A 1 -16.16 5.93 -8.05
N VAL A 2 -15.70 7.03 -8.66
CA VAL A 2 -14.25 7.25 -8.92
C VAL A 2 -13.38 7.08 -7.66
N PRO A 3 -13.77 7.58 -6.47
CA PRO A 3 -13.00 7.35 -5.24
C PRO A 3 -12.89 5.88 -4.83
N GLY A 4 -13.96 5.10 -5.00
CA GLY A 4 -13.94 3.66 -4.70
C GLY A 4 -12.99 2.89 -5.62
N PHE A 5 -12.98 3.24 -6.92
CA PHE A 5 -12.03 2.65 -7.86
C PHE A 5 -10.58 2.99 -7.50
N ILE A 6 -10.29 4.27 -7.23
CA ILE A 6 -8.93 4.72 -6.83
C ILE A 6 -8.49 4.01 -5.55
N GLY A 7 -9.37 3.89 -4.56
CA GLY A 7 -9.08 3.18 -3.31
C GLY A 7 -8.76 1.71 -3.53
N GLY A 8 -9.62 1.00 -4.30
CA GLY A 8 -9.41 -0.42 -4.60
C GLY A 8 -8.15 -0.66 -5.43
N PHE A 9 -8.03 0.03 -6.57
CA PHE A 9 -6.87 -0.08 -7.46
C PHE A 9 -5.57 0.30 -6.75
N GLY A 10 -5.57 1.43 -6.03
CA GLY A 10 -4.40 1.90 -5.28
C GLY A 10 -4.00 0.94 -4.17
N GLY A 11 -4.97 0.39 -3.44
CA GLY A 11 -4.72 -0.63 -2.41
C GLY A 11 -4.10 -1.90 -2.98
N THR A 12 -4.64 -2.42 -4.09
CA THR A 12 -4.07 -3.57 -4.80
C THR A 12 -2.66 -3.26 -5.30
N ALA A 13 -2.43 -2.10 -5.90
CA ALA A 13 -1.11 -1.70 -6.38
C ALA A 13 -0.08 -1.62 -5.22
N LEU A 14 -0.46 -1.05 -4.07
CA LEU A 14 0.40 -1.00 -2.89
C LEU A 14 0.72 -2.39 -2.33
N HIS A 15 -0.24 -3.32 -2.37
CA HIS A 15 0.00 -4.71 -1.95
C HIS A 15 1.06 -5.38 -2.84
N LEU A 16 0.91 -5.27 -4.17
CA LEU A 16 1.88 -5.81 -5.12
C LEU A 16 3.26 -5.13 -5.00
N LEU A 17 3.31 -3.84 -4.65
CA LEU A 17 4.57 -3.16 -4.32
C LEU A 17 5.22 -3.72 -3.04
N GLY A 18 4.42 -4.09 -2.05
CA GLY A 18 4.90 -4.81 -0.86
C GLY A 18 5.53 -6.16 -1.22
N ASP A 19 4.83 -6.95 -2.04
CA ASP A 19 5.32 -8.26 -2.51
C ASP A 19 6.65 -8.12 -3.28
N LEU A 20 6.77 -7.05 -4.08
CA LEU A 20 7.97 -6.73 -4.86
C LEU A 20 9.22 -6.58 -3.99
N PHE A 21 9.11 -6.12 -2.75
CA PHE A 21 10.25 -5.99 -1.85
C PHE A 21 10.72 -7.33 -1.27
N THR A 22 9.86 -8.36 -1.26
CA THR A 22 10.18 -9.65 -0.65
C THR A 22 11.12 -10.48 -1.50
N TYR A 23 11.77 -11.51 -0.93
CA TYR A 23 12.57 -12.48 -1.69
C TYR A 23 11.76 -13.39 -2.62
N VAL A 24 10.44 -13.44 -2.47
CA VAL A 24 9.58 -14.35 -3.23
C VAL A 24 9.21 -13.69 -4.56
N PRO A 25 9.70 -14.19 -5.71
CA PRO A 25 9.30 -13.66 -7.00
C PRO A 25 7.83 -13.98 -7.29
N PHE A 26 7.13 -13.05 -7.94
CA PHE A 26 5.74 -13.22 -8.35
C PHE A 26 5.46 -12.55 -9.71
N LYS A 27 4.31 -12.85 -10.30
CA LYS A 27 3.86 -12.35 -11.62
C LYS A 27 2.79 -11.26 -11.43
N PRO A 28 3.16 -9.97 -11.32
CA PRO A 28 2.21 -8.90 -10.97
C PRO A 28 1.12 -8.65 -12.02
N LEU A 29 1.37 -9.03 -13.27
CA LEU A 29 0.49 -8.78 -14.41
C LEU A 29 -0.11 -10.07 -14.97
N TRP A 30 -0.13 -11.16 -14.21
CA TRP A 30 -0.80 -12.39 -14.67
C TRP A 30 -2.31 -12.15 -14.86
N PRO A 31 -2.96 -12.69 -15.91
CA PRO A 31 -2.44 -13.57 -16.97
C PRO A 31 -1.82 -12.85 -18.18
N LEU A 32 -1.77 -11.52 -18.20
CA LEU A 32 -1.25 -10.73 -19.31
C LEU A 32 0.26 -10.89 -19.51
N SER A 33 1.00 -11.17 -18.44
CA SER A 33 2.45 -11.42 -18.48
C SER A 33 2.86 -12.51 -17.51
N ASN A 34 3.81 -13.33 -17.94
CA ASN A 34 4.43 -14.38 -17.13
C ASN A 34 5.76 -13.95 -16.49
N LYS A 35 6.16 -12.68 -16.62
CA LYS A 35 7.41 -12.19 -16.06
C LYS A 35 7.36 -12.19 -14.53
N GLU A 36 8.30 -12.89 -13.92
CA GLU A 36 8.52 -12.88 -12.47
C GLU A 36 9.47 -11.77 -12.06
N ILE A 37 9.10 -11.02 -11.02
CA ILE A 37 9.91 -9.93 -10.49
C ILE A 37 9.96 -9.98 -8.95
N SER A 38 11.08 -9.53 -8.39
CA SER A 38 11.32 -9.33 -6.96
C SER A 38 12.61 -8.51 -6.81
N LEU A 39 12.60 -7.52 -5.91
CA LEU A 39 13.78 -6.70 -5.55
C LEU A 39 14.66 -7.38 -4.51
N ARG A 40 14.16 -8.45 -3.89
CA ARG A 40 14.87 -9.27 -2.92
C ARG A 40 15.51 -8.45 -1.79
N LEU A 41 14.72 -7.68 -1.06
CA LEU A 41 15.19 -6.84 0.05
C LEU A 41 15.06 -7.53 1.42
N PHE A 42 13.97 -8.27 1.64
CA PHE A 42 13.72 -8.96 2.92
C PHE A 42 12.83 -10.21 2.76
N ARG A 43 12.75 -11.05 3.80
CA ARG A 43 11.79 -12.17 3.87
C ARG A 43 10.40 -11.64 4.22
N ALA A 44 9.36 -12.23 3.64
CA ALA A 44 7.97 -11.88 3.93
C ALA A 44 7.55 -12.12 5.40
N ASP A 45 8.24 -13.03 6.10
CA ASP A 45 8.00 -13.37 7.51
C ASP A 45 8.84 -12.53 8.50
N ASN A 46 9.58 -11.52 8.02
CA ASN A 46 10.38 -10.66 8.89
C ASN A 46 9.47 -9.78 9.75
N ARG A 47 9.31 -10.18 11.02
CA ARG A 47 8.45 -9.49 12.01
C ARG A 47 8.77 -8.00 12.16
N LEU A 48 10.05 -7.62 12.16
CA LEU A 48 10.44 -6.21 12.30
C LEU A 48 9.93 -5.38 11.13
N ILE A 49 10.17 -5.85 9.90
CA ILE A 49 9.72 -5.16 8.68
C ILE A 49 8.19 -5.07 8.66
N ASN A 50 7.50 -6.16 8.99
CA ASN A 50 6.03 -6.18 9.00
C ASN A 50 5.45 -5.18 10.01
N VAL A 51 6.06 -5.05 11.19
CA VAL A 51 5.66 -4.04 12.19
C VAL A 51 5.95 -2.62 11.68
N LEU A 52 7.07 -2.38 11.01
CA LEU A 52 7.40 -1.08 10.42
C LEU A 52 6.39 -0.67 9.33
N PHE A 53 6.04 -1.58 8.41
CA PHE A 53 5.03 -1.32 7.37
C PHE A 53 3.63 -1.10 7.97
N LEU A 54 3.25 -1.86 9.00
CA LEU A 54 2.00 -1.64 9.72
C LEU A 54 1.96 -0.25 10.37
N GLY A 55 3.05 0.13 11.05
CA GLY A 55 3.20 1.44 11.67
C GLY A 55 3.13 2.58 10.65
N ALA A 56 3.85 2.46 9.53
CA ALA A 56 3.83 3.44 8.44
C ALA A 56 2.42 3.59 7.84
N GLY A 57 1.73 2.48 7.58
CA GLY A 57 0.35 2.49 7.09
C GLY A 57 -0.63 3.12 8.08
N PHE A 58 -0.50 2.81 9.38
CA PHE A 58 -1.32 3.40 10.42
C PHE A 58 -1.10 4.92 10.55
N ILE A 59 0.15 5.37 10.53
CA ILE A 59 0.49 6.81 10.55
C ILE A 59 -0.12 7.52 9.34
N ALA A 60 0.06 6.96 8.13
CA ALA A 60 -0.51 7.53 6.90
C ALA A 60 -2.04 7.64 6.97
N PHE A 61 -2.71 6.62 7.52
CA PHE A 61 -4.15 6.61 7.70
C PHE A 61 -4.63 7.68 8.69
N VAL A 62 -3.98 7.79 9.86
CA VAL A 62 -4.31 8.82 10.86
C VAL A 62 -4.10 10.22 10.29
N LEU A 63 -2.97 10.46 9.61
CA LEU A 63 -2.69 11.75 8.95
C LEU A 63 -3.76 12.10 7.91
N TYR A 64 -4.19 11.14 7.09
CA TYR A 64 -5.27 11.35 6.13
C TYR A 64 -6.57 11.79 6.81
N LEU A 65 -6.97 11.11 7.89
CA LEU A 65 -8.16 11.48 8.65
C LEU A 65 -8.04 12.89 9.22
N LEU A 66 -6.92 13.21 9.87
CA LEU A 66 -6.68 14.54 10.45
C LEU A 66 -6.77 15.65 9.39
N LEU A 67 -6.10 15.48 8.25
CA LEU A 67 -6.16 16.45 7.16
C LEU A 67 -7.56 16.59 6.58
N LYS A 68 -8.30 15.48 6.47
CA LYS A 68 -9.67 15.50 5.95
C LYS A 68 -10.60 16.24 6.90
N PHE A 69 -10.55 15.96 8.20
CA PHE A 69 -11.37 16.64 9.20
C PHE A 69 -10.99 18.10 9.36
N ALA A 70 -9.69 18.45 9.38
CA ALA A 70 -9.23 19.83 9.44
C ALA A 70 -9.72 20.65 8.22
N ARG A 71 -9.65 20.07 7.01
CA ARG A 71 -10.16 20.72 5.80
C ARG A 71 -11.67 20.92 5.83
N ILE A 72 -12.42 19.93 6.31
CA ILE A 72 -13.88 20.05 6.47
C ILE A 72 -14.19 21.19 7.45
N SER A 73 -13.48 21.25 8.58
CA SER A 73 -13.63 22.32 9.58
C SER A 73 -13.43 23.71 8.95
N ILE A 74 -12.30 23.95 8.26
CA ILE A 74 -12.02 25.24 7.60
C ILE A 74 -13.10 25.63 6.58
N SER A 75 -13.67 24.67 5.85
CA SER A 75 -14.69 24.95 4.84
C SER A 75 -16.07 25.33 5.42
N LEU A 76 -16.29 25.10 6.72
CA LEU A 76 -17.54 25.38 7.42
C LEU A 76 -17.52 26.73 8.15
N TYR A 77 -16.36 27.40 8.23
CA TYR A 77 -16.18 28.76 8.73
C TYR A 77 -16.04 29.74 7.56
#